data_AF-A0A524NKB2-F1
#
_entry.id   AF-A0A524NKB2-F1
#
_cell.length_a   1.000
_cell.length_b   1.000
_cell.length_c   1.000
_cell.angle_alpha   90.00
_cell.angle_beta   90.00
_cell.angle_gamma   90.00
#
_symmetry.space_group_name_H-M   'P 1'
#
loop_
_entity.id
_entity.type
_entity.pdbx_description
1 polymer ?
#
loop_
_entity_poly.entity_id
_entity_poly.type
_entity_poly.pdbx_seq_one_letter_code
_entity_poly.pdbx_strand_id
1 'polypeptide(L)'
;MTRTRRNEGAWAESFHEGTDNPRTSNESGRQSSPYGRRRLFCAARVVNEDMDPISLYQFELCPYCHKVKAAMDTKGLPYRKIEVNPYTKKELPELAEGTLRKVPVVQYNGDTVQDSTTILAHLEEHFPDRTPLLPKDATQRAKAHEIEAWVDDDLTHVLPTVIYGTWGEAVKAAQVTARTSNFGPLHNLMVRAGGSLIMHQIAKRIVKKRGGGDPHAMLAAELDKLETWLGENDFVCGTEVSLGDVAAHGALTCIKEFPAFDRVTERPRLAAWYDRVQAVRDANRAR
;
A
#
# COMPACT_ATOMS: atom_id res chain seq x y z
N MET A 1 2.66 15.21 -24.35
CA MET A 1 2.99 13.77 -24.47
C MET A 1 3.05 13.17 -23.08
N THR A 2 1.91 12.81 -22.50
CA THR A 2 1.80 12.25 -21.16
C THR A 2 1.66 10.73 -21.30
N ARG A 3 2.78 10.03 -21.08
CA ARG A 3 2.82 8.57 -21.10
C ARG A 3 2.36 8.08 -19.74
N THR A 4 1.11 7.65 -19.63
CA THR A 4 0.61 6.90 -18.48
C THR A 4 1.40 5.58 -18.41
N ARG A 5 2.45 5.53 -17.58
CA ARG A 5 3.10 4.26 -17.26
C ARG A 5 2.15 3.52 -16.30
N ARG A 6 1.64 2.36 -16.73
CA ARG A 6 1.02 1.40 -15.81
C ARG A 6 2.11 0.93 -14.86
N ASN A 7 1.93 1.20 -13.56
CA ASN A 7 2.80 0.69 -12.51
C ASN A 7 2.54 -0.81 -12.32
N GLU A 8 3.38 -1.62 -12.95
CA GLU A 8 3.47 -3.06 -12.70
C GLU A 8 4.40 -3.28 -11.50
N GLY A 9 3.82 -3.19 -10.30
CA GLY A 9 4.49 -3.51 -9.04
C GLY A 9 4.97 -4.96 -9.00
N ALA A 10 6.25 -5.20 -8.66
CA ALA A 10 6.86 -6.54 -8.59
C ALA A 10 6.15 -7.50 -7.60
N TRP A 11 5.46 -6.94 -6.60
CA TRP A 11 4.58 -7.68 -5.69
C TRP A 11 3.41 -8.39 -6.40
N ALA A 12 2.91 -7.83 -7.51
CA ALA A 12 1.79 -8.40 -8.25
C ALA A 12 2.21 -9.51 -9.24
N GLU A 13 3.41 -9.42 -9.81
CA GLU A 13 3.95 -10.42 -10.75
C GLU A 13 4.29 -11.75 -10.03
N SER A 14 4.67 -11.66 -8.75
CA SER A 14 5.10 -12.78 -7.90
C SER A 14 4.08 -13.92 -7.76
N PHE A 15 2.79 -13.63 -7.97
CA PHE A 15 1.69 -14.60 -7.81
C PHE A 15 0.96 -14.92 -9.13
N HIS A 16 1.46 -14.46 -10.28
CA HIS A 16 0.80 -14.61 -11.59
C HIS A 16 1.64 -15.34 -12.65
N GLU A 17 2.82 -15.88 -12.32
CA GLU A 17 3.56 -16.75 -13.25
C GLU A 17 2.87 -18.12 -13.35
N GLY A 18 1.89 -18.23 -14.25
CA GLY A 18 1.28 -19.49 -14.63
C GLY A 18 -0.07 -19.39 -15.33
N THR A 19 -0.14 -18.70 -16.49
CA THR A 19 -0.92 -19.10 -17.68
C THR A 19 -0.79 -18.01 -18.76
N ASP A 20 0.12 -18.20 -19.72
CA ASP A 20 0.08 -17.48 -21.00
C ASP A 20 -0.66 -18.34 -22.03
N ASN A 21 -1.68 -17.78 -22.69
CA ASN A 21 -2.10 -18.20 -24.02
C ASN A 21 -2.68 -16.98 -24.78
N PRO A 22 -2.36 -16.78 -26.07
CA PRO A 22 -2.49 -15.49 -26.74
C PRO A 22 -3.90 -15.18 -27.24
N ARG A 23 -4.26 -13.89 -27.20
CA ARG A 23 -5.47 -13.34 -27.82
C ARG A 23 -5.26 -13.08 -29.31
N THR A 24 -6.27 -13.42 -30.10
CA THR A 24 -6.48 -12.95 -31.47
C THR A 24 -7.26 -11.63 -31.47
N SER A 25 -6.87 -10.73 -32.37
CA SER A 25 -7.44 -9.41 -32.62
C SER A 25 -8.61 -9.41 -33.62
N ASN A 26 -9.51 -8.43 -33.51
CA ASN A 26 -10.01 -7.55 -34.59
C ASN A 26 -10.98 -6.51 -33.99
N GLU A 27 -10.71 -5.19 -34.16
CA GLU A 27 -11.44 -4.20 -34.99
C GLU A 27 -12.89 -3.92 -34.52
N SER A 28 -13.47 -2.71 -34.52
CA SER A 28 -13.15 -1.35 -34.96
C SER A 28 -14.30 -0.43 -34.47
N GLY A 29 -14.10 0.90 -34.46
CA GLY A 29 -15.19 1.83 -34.81
C GLY A 29 -15.77 2.80 -33.76
N ARG A 30 -15.44 4.09 -33.99
CA ARG A 30 -16.28 5.30 -33.89
C ARG A 30 -16.46 6.05 -32.57
N GLN A 31 -15.99 7.29 -32.66
CA GLN A 31 -16.23 8.48 -31.83
C GLN A 31 -17.70 8.91 -31.81
N SER A 32 -18.17 9.43 -30.67
CA SER A 32 -18.81 10.76 -30.61
C SER A 32 -19.05 11.20 -29.16
N SER A 33 -18.61 12.43 -28.85
CA SER A 33 -19.03 13.21 -27.68
C SER A 33 -20.36 13.91 -28.03
N PRO A 34 -21.27 14.12 -27.06
CA PRO A 34 -21.44 15.51 -26.64
C PRO A 34 -21.79 15.67 -25.15
N TYR A 35 -21.25 16.74 -24.56
CA TYR A 35 -21.69 17.34 -23.31
C TYR A 35 -23.22 17.50 -23.26
N GLY A 36 -23.87 16.72 -22.39
CA GLY A 36 -25.28 16.87 -22.02
C GLY A 36 -25.40 17.32 -20.57
N ARG A 37 -25.71 18.60 -20.35
CA ARG A 37 -26.07 19.16 -19.05
C ARG A 37 -27.28 18.40 -18.47
N ARG A 38 -27.09 17.64 -17.39
CA ARG A 38 -28.18 17.19 -16.52
C ARG A 38 -28.05 17.86 -15.17
N ARG A 39 -29.07 18.62 -14.82
CA ARG A 39 -29.29 19.16 -13.48
C ARG A 39 -29.33 17.99 -12.50
N LEU A 40 -28.34 17.91 -11.61
CA LEU A 40 -28.40 17.02 -10.44
C LEU A 40 -29.47 17.58 -9.50
N PHE A 41 -30.61 16.90 -9.44
CA PHE A 41 -31.54 17.03 -8.32
C PHE A 41 -30.83 16.45 -7.10
N CYS A 42 -30.52 17.33 -6.14
CA CYS A 42 -30.08 16.94 -4.81
C CYS A 42 -31.28 16.38 -4.07
N ALA A 43 -31.45 15.05 -4.12
CA ALA A 43 -32.31 14.35 -3.18
C ALA A 43 -31.45 14.07 -1.94
N ALA A 44 -31.61 14.88 -0.90
CA ALA A 44 -31.05 14.60 0.42
C ALA A 44 -31.60 13.25 0.88
N ARG A 45 -30.76 12.21 0.80
CA ARG A 45 -31.07 10.90 1.35
C ARG A 45 -30.84 11.01 2.86
N VAL A 46 -31.88 10.73 3.63
CA VAL A 46 -31.78 10.46 5.06
C VAL A 46 -30.76 9.33 5.22
N VAL A 47 -29.58 9.67 5.74
CA VAL A 47 -28.55 8.70 6.12
C VAL A 47 -29.03 8.00 7.38
N ASN A 48 -29.33 6.71 7.28
CA ASN A 48 -29.44 5.86 8.47
C ASN A 48 -28.05 5.80 9.12
N GLU A 49 -27.98 6.12 10.41
CA GLU A 49 -26.77 6.16 11.23
C GLU A 49 -26.21 4.76 11.60
N ASP A 50 -26.62 3.71 10.90
CA ASP A 50 -25.95 2.41 10.95
C ASP A 50 -24.83 2.43 9.90
N MET A 51 -23.75 3.16 10.20
CA MET A 51 -22.57 3.24 9.33
C MET A 51 -21.94 1.85 9.21
N ASP A 52 -22.03 1.25 8.04
CA ASP A 52 -21.36 -0.02 7.78
C ASP A 52 -19.86 0.14 8.07
N PRO A 53 -19.26 -0.76 8.88
CA PRO A 53 -17.86 -0.64 9.23
C PRO A 53 -16.98 -0.75 7.98
N ILE A 54 -16.00 0.14 7.86
CA ILE A 54 -15.04 0.14 6.74
C ILE A 54 -14.40 -1.24 6.65
N SER A 55 -14.47 -1.88 5.49
CA SER A 55 -13.88 -3.20 5.26
C SER A 55 -12.64 -3.07 4.40
N LEU A 56 -11.48 -3.44 4.94
CA LEU A 56 -10.18 -3.43 4.27
C LEU A 56 -9.78 -4.85 3.87
N TYR A 57 -9.75 -5.10 2.57
CA TYR A 57 -9.23 -6.33 1.98
C TYR A 57 -7.72 -6.19 1.75
N GLN A 58 -6.93 -7.04 2.41
CA GLN A 58 -5.48 -6.88 2.46
C GLN A 58 -4.69 -8.19 2.34
N PHE A 59 -3.38 -8.04 2.18
CA PHE A 59 -2.38 -9.02 2.59
C PHE A 59 -1.55 -8.43 3.72
N GLU A 60 -1.21 -9.22 4.73
CA GLU A 60 -0.51 -8.69 5.91
C GLU A 60 0.84 -8.07 5.56
N LEU A 61 1.68 -8.72 4.74
CA LEU A 61 3.00 -8.20 4.36
C LEU A 61 2.98 -7.15 3.22
N CYS A 62 1.80 -6.75 2.74
CA CYS A 62 1.73 -5.83 1.59
C CYS A 62 1.96 -4.37 2.03
N PRO A 63 2.99 -3.68 1.51
CA PRO A 63 3.27 -2.29 1.86
C PRO A 63 2.14 -1.33 1.48
N TYR A 64 1.48 -1.53 0.32
CA TYR A 64 0.32 -0.73 -0.07
C TYR A 64 -0.86 -0.90 0.90
N CYS A 65 -1.04 -2.09 1.47
CA CYS A 65 -2.06 -2.34 2.50
C CYS A 65 -1.67 -1.63 3.81
N HIS A 66 -0.39 -1.68 4.20
CA HIS A 66 0.07 -0.93 5.36
C HIS A 66 -0.04 0.60 5.19
N LYS A 67 0.13 1.13 3.98
CA LYS A 67 -0.17 2.55 3.67
C LYS A 67 -1.62 2.90 4.01
N VAL A 68 -2.57 2.08 3.56
CA VAL A 68 -4.01 2.27 3.86
C VAL A 68 -4.31 2.10 5.36
N LYS A 69 -3.75 1.07 6.01
CA LYS A 69 -3.87 0.89 7.46
C LYS A 69 -3.37 2.12 8.22
N ALA A 70 -2.19 2.64 7.84
CA ALA A 70 -1.63 3.83 8.46
C ALA A 70 -2.53 5.06 8.29
N ALA A 71 -3.13 5.26 7.12
CA ALA A 71 -4.06 6.36 6.88
C ALA A 71 -5.33 6.27 7.75
N MET A 72 -5.94 5.08 7.80
CA MET A 72 -7.12 4.83 8.64
C MET A 72 -6.80 5.00 10.13
N ASP A 73 -5.67 4.46 10.59
CA ASP A 73 -5.21 4.60 11.97
C ASP A 73 -4.93 6.08 12.33
N THR A 74 -4.23 6.81 11.48
CA THR A 74 -3.97 8.25 11.66
C THR A 74 -5.26 9.05 11.69
N LYS A 75 -6.29 8.67 10.94
CA LYS A 75 -7.60 9.31 11.00
C LYS A 75 -8.48 8.86 12.17
N GLY A 76 -8.08 7.82 12.91
CA GLY A 76 -8.90 7.21 13.96
C GLY A 76 -10.16 6.53 13.40
N LEU A 77 -10.07 5.93 12.21
CA LEU A 77 -11.18 5.25 11.58
C LEU A 77 -11.17 3.77 12.00
N PRO A 78 -12.25 3.23 12.59
CA PRO A 78 -12.35 1.80 12.84
C PRO A 78 -12.61 1.06 11.52
N TYR A 79 -11.88 -0.04 11.31
CA TYR A 79 -12.03 -0.88 10.12
C TYR A 79 -11.91 -2.36 10.46
N ARG A 80 -12.61 -3.18 9.68
CA ARG A 80 -12.46 -4.62 9.67
C ARG A 80 -11.38 -5.02 8.66
N LYS A 81 -10.40 -5.78 9.10
CA LYS A 81 -9.42 -6.42 8.21
C LYS A 81 -9.98 -7.74 7.66
N ILE A 82 -9.89 -7.92 6.35
CA ILE A 82 -10.26 -9.15 5.65
C ILE A 82 -9.00 -9.62 4.91
N GLU A 83 -8.40 -10.71 5.40
CA GLU A 83 -7.24 -11.29 4.72
C GLU A 83 -7.70 -12.03 3.47
N VAL A 84 -7.20 -11.59 2.31
CA VAL A 84 -7.51 -12.20 1.03
C VAL A 84 -6.58 -13.39 0.81
N ASN A 85 -7.11 -14.51 0.30
CA ASN A 85 -6.25 -15.60 -0.15
C ASN A 85 -5.56 -15.18 -1.48
N PRO A 86 -4.22 -15.11 -1.56
CA PRO A 86 -3.54 -14.57 -2.74
C PRO A 86 -3.72 -15.41 -4.02
N TYR A 87 -4.11 -16.68 -3.89
CA TYR A 87 -4.33 -17.58 -5.03
C TYR A 87 -5.78 -17.52 -5.49
N THR A 88 -6.73 -17.74 -4.58
CA THR A 88 -8.14 -17.82 -4.95
C THR A 88 -8.80 -16.46 -5.06
N LYS A 89 -8.34 -15.48 -4.28
CA LYS A 89 -8.84 -14.10 -4.22
C LYS A 89 -10.37 -13.99 -4.09
N LYS A 90 -11.01 -14.99 -3.48
CA LYS A 90 -12.47 -15.17 -3.40
C LYS A 90 -13.12 -14.16 -2.45
N GLU A 91 -12.35 -13.70 -1.48
CA GLU A 91 -12.77 -12.71 -0.50
C GLU A 91 -12.91 -11.32 -1.13
N LEU A 92 -12.20 -11.02 -2.22
CA LEU A 92 -12.31 -9.73 -2.88
C LEU A 92 -13.73 -9.51 -3.41
N PRO A 93 -14.28 -8.30 -3.22
CA PRO A 93 -15.57 -7.95 -3.77
C PRO A 93 -15.51 -7.88 -5.30
N GLU A 94 -16.69 -7.71 -5.91
CA GLU A 94 -16.76 -7.38 -7.32
C GLU A 94 -16.09 -6.03 -7.57
N LEU A 95 -15.19 -6.01 -8.56
CA LEU A 95 -14.47 -4.82 -8.98
C LEU A 95 -14.97 -4.41 -10.36
N ALA A 96 -14.76 -3.14 -10.70
CA ALA A 96 -15.11 -2.63 -12.02
C ALA A 96 -14.48 -3.49 -13.14
N GLU A 97 -15.19 -3.57 -14.26
CA GLU A 97 -14.76 -4.36 -15.40
C GLU A 97 -13.39 -3.89 -15.91
N GLY A 98 -12.48 -4.84 -16.14
CA GLY A 98 -11.12 -4.57 -16.60
C GLY A 98 -10.13 -4.19 -15.49
N THR A 99 -10.56 -4.10 -14.23
CA THR A 99 -9.66 -3.84 -13.11
C THR A 99 -8.98 -5.12 -12.62
N LEU A 100 -7.68 -5.03 -12.36
CA LEU A 100 -6.91 -6.17 -11.87
C LEU A 100 -7.33 -6.51 -10.44
N ARG A 101 -7.56 -7.79 -10.12
CA ARG A 101 -7.89 -8.24 -8.76
C ARG A 101 -6.66 -8.18 -7.84
N LYS A 102 -6.41 -7.03 -7.21
CA LYS A 102 -5.26 -6.73 -6.34
C LYS A 102 -5.75 -6.07 -5.04
N VAL A 103 -4.99 -6.24 -3.97
CA VAL A 103 -5.18 -5.51 -2.71
C VAL A 103 -4.26 -4.27 -2.69
N PRO A 104 -4.56 -3.23 -1.89
CA PRO A 104 -5.74 -3.09 -1.03
C PRO A 104 -7.03 -2.78 -1.80
N VAL A 105 -8.16 -3.21 -1.23
CA VAL A 105 -9.51 -2.76 -1.61
C VAL A 105 -10.23 -2.34 -0.35
N VAL A 106 -10.97 -1.24 -0.41
CA VAL A 106 -11.82 -0.75 0.67
C VAL A 106 -13.28 -0.78 0.24
N GLN A 107 -14.14 -1.28 1.12
CA GLN A 107 -15.58 -1.11 1.01
C GLN A 107 -16.12 -0.27 2.15
N TYR A 108 -16.95 0.71 1.80
CA TYR A 108 -17.59 1.62 2.75
C TYR A 108 -18.84 2.24 2.13
N ASN A 109 -19.98 2.21 2.84
CA ASN A 109 -21.25 2.79 2.40
C ASN A 109 -21.68 2.44 0.96
N GLY A 110 -21.40 1.21 0.52
CA GLY A 110 -21.70 0.73 -0.83
C GLY A 110 -20.63 1.03 -1.89
N ASP A 111 -19.67 1.90 -1.58
CA ASP A 111 -18.52 2.16 -2.46
C ASP A 111 -17.49 1.04 -2.35
N THR A 112 -16.91 0.65 -3.49
CA THR A 112 -15.79 -0.28 -3.57
C THR A 112 -14.63 0.42 -4.27
N VAL A 113 -13.60 0.77 -3.51
CA VAL A 113 -12.45 1.54 -3.98
C VAL A 113 -11.20 0.67 -3.93
N GLN A 114 -10.49 0.61 -5.06
CA GLN A 114 -9.20 -0.06 -5.19
C GLN A 114 -8.12 0.98 -5.50
N ASP A 115 -6.86 0.58 -5.33
CA ASP A 115 -5.65 1.38 -5.46
C ASP A 115 -5.40 2.22 -4.20
N SER A 116 -4.23 2.04 -3.59
CA SER A 116 -3.97 2.62 -2.27
C SER A 116 -4.02 4.14 -2.27
N THR A 117 -3.59 4.79 -3.35
CA THR A 117 -3.61 6.25 -3.48
C THR A 117 -5.03 6.77 -3.65
N THR A 118 -5.82 6.08 -4.49
CA THR A 118 -7.24 6.37 -4.70
C THR A 118 -8.06 6.15 -3.42
N ILE A 119 -7.75 5.10 -2.65
CA ILE A 119 -8.35 4.85 -1.34
C ILE A 119 -8.03 5.99 -0.37
N LEU A 120 -6.78 6.45 -0.28
CA LEU A 120 -6.41 7.56 0.60
C LEU A 120 -7.14 8.85 0.24
N ALA A 121 -7.27 9.16 -1.05
CA ALA A 121 -8.06 10.29 -1.53
C ALA A 121 -9.56 10.16 -1.16
N HIS A 122 -10.12 8.96 -1.32
CA HIS A 122 -11.50 8.67 -0.94
C HIS A 122 -11.72 8.85 0.58
N LEU A 123 -10.77 8.43 1.41
CA LEU A 123 -10.82 8.63 2.87
C LEU A 123 -10.72 10.12 3.26
N GLU A 124 -9.91 10.92 2.56
CA GLU A 124 -9.87 12.38 2.77
C GLU A 124 -11.22 13.04 2.45
N GLU A 125 -11.88 12.62 1.37
CA GLU A 125 -13.18 13.16 0.95
C GLU A 125 -14.32 12.78 1.91
N HIS A 126 -14.34 11.54 2.39
CA HIS A 126 -15.45 11.01 3.20
C HIS A 126 -15.30 11.30 4.70
N PHE A 127 -14.09 11.61 5.17
CA PHE A 127 -13.81 11.90 6.57
C PHE A 127 -13.02 13.22 6.76
N PRO A 128 -13.57 14.36 6.30
CA PRO A 128 -12.89 15.65 6.36
C PRO A 128 -12.74 16.19 7.80
N ASP A 129 -13.60 15.76 8.73
CA ASP A 129 -13.55 16.18 10.14
C ASP A 129 -12.53 15.39 10.98
N ARG A 130 -11.89 14.37 10.40
CA ARG A 130 -10.81 13.60 11.03
C ARG A 130 -9.46 14.26 10.76
N THR A 131 -8.39 13.76 11.38
CA THR A 131 -7.02 14.27 11.16
C THR A 131 -6.72 14.38 9.65
N PRO A 132 -6.48 15.60 9.11
CA PRO A 132 -6.24 15.78 7.69
C PRO A 132 -4.88 15.23 7.32
N LEU A 133 -4.79 14.51 6.19
CA LEU A 133 -3.51 14.02 5.67
C LEU A 133 -2.86 15.03 4.73
N LEU A 134 -3.64 15.93 4.13
CA LEU A 134 -3.12 16.93 3.20
C LEU A 134 -2.87 18.27 3.92
N PRO A 135 -1.62 18.80 3.89
CA PRO A 135 -1.34 20.14 4.36
C PRO A 135 -2.18 21.20 3.62
N LYS A 136 -2.53 22.28 4.33
CA LYS A 136 -3.23 23.43 3.74
C LYS A 136 -2.33 24.24 2.80
N ASP A 137 -1.05 24.33 3.15
CA ASP A 137 -0.05 24.99 2.32
C ASP A 137 0.18 24.21 1.02
N ALA A 138 0.17 24.92 -0.12
CA ALA A 138 0.25 24.30 -1.43
C ALA A 138 1.61 23.62 -1.69
N THR A 139 2.70 24.20 -1.18
CA THR A 139 4.05 23.65 -1.34
C THR A 139 4.23 22.39 -0.50
N GLN A 140 3.79 22.41 0.76
CA GLN A 140 3.81 21.22 1.62
C GLN A 140 2.91 20.10 1.10
N ARG A 141 1.75 20.45 0.53
CA ARG A 141 0.87 19.48 -0.12
C ARG A 141 1.49 18.84 -1.36
N ALA A 142 2.18 19.63 -2.18
CA ALA A 142 2.93 19.09 -3.32
C ALA A 142 4.04 18.14 -2.87
N LYS A 143 4.79 18.51 -1.81
CA LYS A 143 5.80 17.65 -1.19
C LYS A 143 5.19 16.36 -0.65
N ALA A 144 4.02 16.41 -0.03
CA ALA A 144 3.35 15.22 0.50
C ALA A 144 3.00 14.21 -0.60
N HIS A 145 2.50 14.68 -1.74
CA HIS A 145 2.25 13.84 -2.92
C HIS A 145 3.53 13.33 -3.60
N GLU A 146 4.59 14.15 -3.64
CA GLU A 146 5.89 13.72 -4.15
C GLU A 146 6.45 12.54 -3.34
N ILE A 147 6.39 12.65 -2.01
CA ILE A 147 6.85 11.59 -1.11
C ILE A 147 5.96 10.36 -1.25
N GLU A 148 4.64 10.50 -1.33
CA GLU A 148 3.75 9.36 -1.58
C GLU A 148 4.09 8.63 -2.89
N ALA A 149 4.30 9.38 -3.98
CA ALA A 149 4.67 8.80 -5.26
C ALA A 149 6.01 8.05 -5.18
N TRP A 150 7.00 8.62 -4.49
CA TRP A 150 8.27 7.94 -4.22
C TRP A 150 8.09 6.66 -3.39
N VAL A 151 7.19 6.66 -2.40
CA VAL A 151 6.90 5.44 -1.63
C VAL A 151 6.41 4.33 -2.55
N ASP A 152 5.50 4.65 -3.48
CA ASP A 152 4.89 3.69 -4.38
C ASP A 152 5.85 3.22 -5.48
N ASP A 153 6.63 4.13 -6.06
CA ASP A 153 7.49 3.91 -7.24
C ASP A 153 8.88 3.36 -6.89
N ASP A 154 9.42 3.76 -5.73
CA ASP A 154 10.80 3.47 -5.35
C ASP A 154 10.89 2.60 -4.09
N LEU A 155 10.46 3.11 -2.92
CA LEU A 155 10.65 2.44 -1.64
C LEU A 155 9.99 1.05 -1.61
N THR A 156 8.71 0.99 -2.00
CA THR A 156 7.91 -0.24 -1.96
C THR A 156 8.50 -1.36 -2.82
N HIS A 157 9.22 -1.01 -3.87
CA HIS A 157 9.89 -1.95 -4.76
C HIS A 157 11.24 -2.44 -4.22
N VAL A 158 11.84 -1.74 -3.25
CA VAL A 158 13.02 -2.24 -2.50
C VAL A 158 12.59 -3.23 -1.42
N LEU A 159 11.46 -3.01 -0.74
CA LEU A 159 11.06 -3.83 0.42
C LEU A 159 11.07 -5.37 0.18
N PRO A 160 10.61 -5.92 -0.97
CA PRO A 160 10.75 -7.34 -1.25
C PRO A 160 12.18 -7.88 -1.16
N THR A 161 13.17 -7.07 -1.55
CA THR A 161 14.56 -7.53 -1.64
C THR A 161 15.18 -7.77 -0.27
N VAL A 162 14.66 -7.10 0.78
CA VAL A 162 15.07 -7.29 2.17
C VAL A 162 14.12 -8.19 2.96
N ILE A 163 12.87 -8.38 2.51
CA ILE A 163 11.93 -9.35 3.11
C ILE A 163 12.26 -10.79 2.68
N TYR A 164 12.77 -10.97 1.46
CA TYR A 164 13.09 -12.29 0.88
C TYR A 164 14.57 -12.42 0.48
N GLY A 165 15.42 -11.51 0.98
CA GLY A 165 16.83 -11.39 0.60
C GLY A 165 17.65 -12.61 0.98
N THR A 166 17.48 -13.08 2.21
CA THR A 166 18.10 -14.31 2.71
C THR A 166 17.08 -15.43 2.90
N TRP A 167 17.58 -16.66 3.05
CA TRP A 167 16.74 -17.81 3.38
C TRP A 167 16.04 -17.67 4.73
N GLY A 168 16.72 -17.14 5.76
CA GLY A 168 16.13 -16.92 7.07
C GLY A 168 14.98 -15.91 7.02
N GLU A 169 15.16 -14.83 6.26
CA GLU A 169 14.11 -13.81 6.07
C GLU A 169 12.94 -14.36 5.27
N ALA A 170 13.19 -15.11 4.19
CA ALA A 170 12.13 -15.73 3.39
C ALA A 170 11.31 -16.76 4.19
N VAL A 171 11.95 -17.49 5.13
CA VAL A 171 11.24 -18.36 6.09
C VAL A 171 10.44 -17.54 7.09
N LYS A 172 10.99 -16.45 7.62
CA LYS A 172 10.29 -15.54 8.53
C LYS A 172 9.05 -14.92 7.86
N ALA A 173 9.19 -14.46 6.61
CA ALA A 173 8.08 -13.93 5.83
C ALA A 173 6.98 -14.98 5.64
N ALA A 174 7.34 -16.22 5.31
CA ALA A 174 6.39 -17.32 5.23
C ALA A 174 5.68 -17.59 6.57
N GLN A 175 6.38 -17.48 7.70
CA GLN A 175 5.78 -17.61 9.03
C GLN A 175 4.80 -16.48 9.35
N VAL A 176 5.17 -15.22 9.11
CA VAL A 176 4.28 -14.07 9.31
C VAL A 176 3.03 -14.22 8.46
N THR A 177 3.21 -14.56 7.19
CA THR A 177 2.11 -14.77 6.24
C THR A 177 1.22 -15.92 6.69
N ALA A 178 1.77 -17.06 7.12
CA ALA A 178 1.00 -18.21 7.57
C ALA A 178 0.18 -17.96 8.85
N ARG A 179 0.56 -16.99 9.70
CA ARG A 179 -0.22 -16.63 10.90
C ARG A 179 -1.51 -15.88 10.56
N THR A 180 -1.49 -15.10 9.48
CA THR A 180 -2.60 -14.22 9.12
C THR A 180 -3.39 -14.73 7.91
N SER A 181 -2.79 -15.59 7.09
CA SER A 181 -3.38 -16.03 5.83
C SER A 181 -4.53 -17.00 5.98
N ASN A 182 -5.56 -16.79 5.15
CA ASN A 182 -6.65 -17.73 4.92
C ASN A 182 -6.26 -18.85 3.94
N PHE A 183 -5.08 -19.45 4.12
CA PHE A 183 -4.64 -20.59 3.33
C PHE A 183 -5.26 -21.88 3.88
N GLY A 184 -5.83 -22.72 3.01
CA GLY A 184 -6.22 -24.09 3.40
C GLY A 184 -5.00 -24.88 3.92
N PRO A 185 -5.19 -25.89 4.80
CA PRO A 185 -4.09 -26.56 5.51
C PRO A 185 -2.96 -27.11 4.60
N LEU A 186 -3.34 -27.73 3.48
CA LEU A 186 -2.39 -28.28 2.50
C LEU A 186 -1.60 -27.19 1.77
N HIS A 187 -2.26 -26.09 1.40
CA HIS A 187 -1.64 -24.99 0.70
C HIS A 187 -0.70 -24.20 1.63
N ASN A 188 -1.08 -24.05 2.90
CA ASN A 188 -0.22 -23.52 3.96
C ASN A 188 1.09 -24.30 4.07
N LEU A 189 1.03 -25.63 4.03
CA LEU A 189 2.22 -26.48 4.06
C LEU A 189 3.10 -26.28 2.81
N MET A 190 2.50 -26.18 1.63
CA MET A 190 3.23 -25.95 0.37
C MET A 190 3.94 -24.59 0.34
N VAL A 191 3.29 -23.52 0.81
CA VAL A 191 3.93 -22.19 0.94
C VAL A 191 5.11 -22.24 1.91
N ARG A 192 4.99 -22.97 3.01
CA ARG A 192 6.08 -23.13 3.98
C ARG A 192 7.25 -23.97 3.44
N ALA A 193 6.97 -24.97 2.62
CA ALA A 193 7.99 -25.87 2.07
C ALA A 193 8.69 -25.31 0.81
N GLY A 194 7.95 -24.62 -0.07
CA GLY A 194 8.46 -24.17 -1.38
C GLY A 194 8.28 -22.67 -1.66
N GLY A 195 7.46 -21.95 -0.91
CA GLY A 195 7.21 -20.52 -1.12
C GLY A 195 8.46 -19.66 -0.90
N SER A 196 9.28 -20.00 0.09
CA SER A 196 10.54 -19.28 0.36
C SER A 196 11.55 -19.37 -0.80
N LEU A 197 11.58 -20.48 -1.54
CA LEU A 197 12.39 -20.64 -2.76
C LEU A 197 11.94 -19.68 -3.87
N ILE A 198 10.63 -19.66 -4.16
CA ILE A 198 10.04 -18.84 -5.21
C ILE A 198 10.26 -17.35 -4.90
N MET A 199 9.94 -16.93 -3.67
CA MET A 199 10.09 -15.53 -3.25
C MET A 199 11.55 -15.07 -3.25
N HIS A 200 12.49 -15.95 -2.87
CA HIS A 200 13.92 -15.63 -2.94
C HIS A 200 14.41 -15.44 -4.39
N GLN A 201 13.92 -16.24 -5.34
CA GLN A 201 14.24 -16.05 -6.76
C GLN A 201 13.65 -14.76 -7.32
N ILE A 202 12.43 -14.41 -6.92
CA ILE A 202 11.80 -13.14 -7.29
C ILE A 202 12.61 -11.96 -6.75
N ALA A 203 13.02 -11.99 -5.48
CA ALA A 203 13.86 -10.94 -4.90
C ALA A 203 15.17 -10.77 -5.69
N LYS A 204 15.84 -11.86 -6.08
CA LYS A 204 17.02 -11.83 -6.95
C LYS A 204 16.72 -11.20 -8.32
N ARG A 205 15.57 -11.50 -8.93
CA ARG A 205 15.15 -10.87 -10.20
C ARG A 205 14.92 -9.37 -10.03
N ILE A 206 14.30 -8.94 -8.93
CA ILE A 206 14.08 -7.52 -8.61
C ILE A 206 15.42 -6.78 -8.48
N VAL A 207 16.35 -7.35 -7.70
CA VAL A 207 17.72 -6.80 -7.54
C VAL A 207 18.40 -6.66 -8.89
N LYS A 208 18.36 -7.71 -9.73
CA LYS A 208 18.95 -7.66 -11.09
C LYS A 208 18.30 -6.59 -11.98
N LYS A 209 16.96 -6.47 -11.97
CA LYS A 209 16.22 -5.46 -12.76
C LYS A 209 16.56 -4.03 -12.32
N ARG A 210 16.96 -3.85 -11.05
CA ARG A 210 17.36 -2.56 -10.46
C ARG A 210 18.86 -2.25 -10.57
N GLY A 211 19.61 -3.00 -11.39
CA GLY A 211 21.03 -2.76 -11.63
C GLY A 211 21.98 -3.58 -10.74
N GLY A 212 21.44 -4.50 -9.95
CA GLY A 212 22.23 -5.31 -9.00
C GLY A 212 22.51 -4.58 -7.69
N GLY A 213 23.44 -5.11 -6.90
CA GLY A 213 23.86 -4.54 -5.62
C GLY A 213 23.28 -5.26 -4.40
N ASP A 214 23.58 -4.71 -3.23
CA ASP A 214 23.14 -5.22 -1.94
C ASP A 214 21.75 -4.68 -1.57
N PRO A 215 20.74 -5.54 -1.32
CA PRO A 215 19.41 -5.14 -0.87
C PRO A 215 19.39 -4.16 0.31
N HIS A 216 20.26 -4.36 1.30
CA HIS A 216 20.31 -3.48 2.47
C HIS A 216 20.90 -2.11 2.13
N ALA A 217 21.89 -2.04 1.24
CA ALA A 217 22.39 -0.79 0.69
C ALA A 217 21.32 -0.05 -0.14
N MET A 218 20.51 -0.77 -0.92
CA MET A 218 19.38 -0.18 -1.64
C MET A 218 18.36 0.44 -0.67
N LEU A 219 18.00 -0.29 0.40
CA LEU A 219 17.11 0.25 1.43
C LEU A 219 17.73 1.45 2.14
N ALA A 220 19.02 1.38 2.48
CA ALA A 220 19.73 2.49 3.12
C ALA A 220 19.67 3.77 2.26
N ALA A 221 19.88 3.67 0.95
CA ALA A 221 19.79 4.82 0.04
C ALA A 221 18.38 5.44 0.02
N GLU A 222 17.32 4.63 0.08
CA GLU A 222 15.94 5.14 0.19
C GLU A 222 15.68 5.81 1.56
N LEU A 223 16.23 5.26 2.63
CA LEU A 223 16.15 5.88 3.96
C LEU A 223 16.91 7.20 4.05
N ASP A 224 18.06 7.32 3.38
CA ASP A 224 18.84 8.56 3.35
C ASP A 224 18.08 9.70 2.62
N LYS A 225 17.32 9.36 1.56
CA LYS A 225 16.40 10.31 0.92
C LYS A 225 15.30 10.77 1.88
N LEU A 226 14.68 9.82 2.61
CA LEU A 226 13.65 10.14 3.59
C LEU A 226 14.20 11.04 4.72
N GLU A 227 15.41 10.77 5.20
CA GLU A 227 16.09 11.60 6.21
C GLU A 227 16.38 13.01 5.70
N THR A 228 16.74 13.14 4.42
CA THR A 228 16.92 14.44 3.75
C THR A 228 15.61 15.22 3.69
N TRP A 229 14.50 14.57 3.32
CA TRP A 229 13.19 15.21 3.29
C TRP A 229 12.63 15.57 4.66
N LEU A 230 12.86 14.71 5.66
CA LEU A 230 12.50 14.98 7.05
C LEU A 230 13.22 16.25 7.51
N GLY A 231 14.52 16.34 7.27
CA GLY A 231 15.33 17.46 7.74
C GLY A 231 15.09 17.64 9.24
N GLU A 232 15.11 18.88 9.73
CA GLU A 232 14.94 19.22 11.16
C GLU A 232 13.48 19.21 11.62
N ASN A 233 12.54 18.83 10.76
CA ASN A 233 11.13 18.84 11.07
C ASN A 233 10.72 17.61 11.87
N ASP A 234 9.58 17.73 12.57
CA ASP A 234 8.97 16.61 13.26
C ASP A 234 8.37 15.59 12.28
N PHE A 235 7.86 16.08 11.14
CA PHE A 235 7.23 15.32 10.06
C PHE A 235 7.75 15.78 8.69
N VAL A 236 7.62 14.96 7.66
CA VAL A 236 8.24 15.25 6.34
C VAL A 236 7.66 16.50 5.67
N CYS A 237 6.46 16.93 6.06
CA CYS A 237 5.82 18.14 5.54
C CYS A 237 5.64 19.26 6.60
N GLY A 238 6.42 19.23 7.69
CA GLY A 238 6.43 20.27 8.71
C GLY A 238 6.16 19.75 10.11
N THR A 239 5.24 20.40 10.83
CA THR A 239 4.98 20.13 12.26
C THR A 239 3.81 19.18 12.52
N GLU A 240 3.02 18.85 11.49
CA GLU A 240 1.89 17.94 11.59
C GLU A 240 2.09 16.74 10.67
N VAL A 241 1.50 15.60 11.05
CA VAL A 241 1.52 14.38 10.23
C VAL A 241 0.84 14.64 8.89
N SER A 242 1.43 14.14 7.81
CA SER A 242 0.92 14.31 6.46
C SER A 242 0.79 12.97 5.72
N LEU A 243 0.23 13.04 4.50
CA LEU A 243 0.16 11.95 3.54
C LEU A 243 1.54 11.32 3.28
N GLY A 244 2.59 12.14 3.17
CA GLY A 244 3.96 11.66 2.98
C GLY A 244 4.43 10.82 4.17
N ASP A 245 4.15 11.28 5.39
CA ASP A 245 4.50 10.55 6.62
C ASP A 245 3.76 9.22 6.70
N VAL A 246 2.44 9.24 6.47
CA VAL A 246 1.58 8.07 6.53
C VAL A 246 1.98 7.02 5.50
N ALA A 247 2.29 7.45 4.27
CA ALA A 247 2.74 6.55 3.21
C ALA A 247 4.08 5.89 3.57
N ALA A 248 5.08 6.69 3.94
CA ALA A 248 6.42 6.19 4.25
C ALA A 248 6.41 5.30 5.50
N HIS A 249 5.75 5.76 6.57
CA HIS A 249 5.63 5.00 7.81
C HIS A 249 4.87 3.69 7.58
N GLY A 250 3.76 3.73 6.83
CA GLY A 250 3.01 2.54 6.44
C GLY A 250 3.89 1.53 5.73
N ALA A 251 4.56 1.94 4.65
CA ALA A 251 5.45 1.08 3.89
C ALA A 251 6.57 0.46 4.76
N LEU A 252 7.26 1.25 5.60
CA LEU A 252 8.30 0.74 6.49
C LEU A 252 7.77 -0.18 7.60
N THR A 253 6.51 -0.03 8.00
CA THR A 253 5.90 -0.92 9.00
C THR A 253 5.79 -2.36 8.50
N CYS A 254 5.71 -2.61 7.18
CA CYS A 254 5.64 -3.99 6.67
C CYS A 254 6.93 -4.78 6.93
N ILE A 255 8.06 -4.09 7.13
CA ILE A 255 9.35 -4.72 7.47
C ILE A 255 9.65 -4.69 8.98
N LYS A 256 8.76 -4.18 9.84
CA LYS A 256 9.00 -3.99 11.28
C LYS A 256 9.46 -5.25 12.01
N GLU A 257 8.98 -6.42 11.59
CA GLU A 257 9.37 -7.70 12.17
C GLU A 257 10.69 -8.24 11.60
N PHE A 258 11.32 -7.60 10.61
CA PHE A 258 12.50 -8.11 9.91
C PHE A 258 13.77 -7.38 10.37
N PRO A 259 14.96 -8.02 10.30
CA PRO A 259 16.23 -7.37 10.64
C PRO A 259 16.49 -6.10 9.82
N ALA A 260 15.94 -6.01 8.61
CA ALA A 260 16.04 -4.82 7.78
C ALA A 260 15.46 -3.55 8.44
N PHE A 261 14.53 -3.69 9.38
CA PHE A 261 14.00 -2.55 10.14
C PHE A 261 15.04 -1.90 11.06
N ASP A 262 16.10 -2.63 11.43
CA ASP A 262 17.21 -2.06 12.22
C ASP A 262 17.83 -0.86 11.49
N ARG A 263 17.80 -0.84 10.15
CA ARG A 263 18.25 0.32 9.35
C ARG A 263 17.43 1.58 9.62
N VAL A 264 16.15 1.46 9.97
CA VAL A 264 15.32 2.60 10.37
C VAL A 264 15.72 3.05 11.78
N THR A 265 15.86 2.11 12.72
CA THR A 265 16.12 2.42 14.14
C THR A 265 17.56 2.87 14.42
N GLU A 266 18.52 2.47 13.59
CA GLU A 266 19.93 2.91 13.64
C GLU A 266 20.10 4.39 13.30
N ARG A 267 19.10 5.03 12.68
CA ARG A 267 19.09 6.45 12.30
C ARG A 267 18.28 7.23 13.34
N PRO A 268 18.91 8.00 14.26
CA PRO A 268 18.20 8.59 15.41
C PRO A 268 17.01 9.48 15.02
N ARG A 269 17.13 10.24 13.94
CA ARG A 269 16.07 11.14 13.46
C ARG A 269 14.89 10.37 12.87
N LEU A 270 15.18 9.36 12.04
CA LEU A 270 14.14 8.51 11.47
C LEU A 270 13.48 7.65 12.53
N ALA A 271 14.23 7.13 13.50
CA ALA A 271 13.67 6.40 14.64
C ALA A 271 12.69 7.29 15.42
N ALA A 272 13.10 8.51 15.78
CA ALA A 272 12.24 9.46 16.47
C ALA A 272 11.01 9.87 15.64
N TRP A 273 11.18 10.07 14.33
CA TRP A 273 10.07 10.34 13.41
C TRP A 273 9.09 9.16 13.34
N TYR A 274 9.61 7.93 13.22
CA TYR A 274 8.80 6.73 13.17
C TYR A 274 7.94 6.60 14.43
N ASP A 275 8.55 6.78 15.60
CA ASP A 275 7.85 6.74 16.88
C ASP A 275 6.81 7.86 17.01
N ARG A 276 7.09 9.08 16.52
CA ARG A 276 6.11 10.18 16.49
C ARG A 276 4.89 9.83 15.64
N VAL A 277 5.09 9.33 14.43
CA VAL A 277 3.98 8.95 13.53
C VAL A 277 3.19 7.78 14.13
N GLN A 278 3.87 6.79 14.71
CA GLN A 278 3.23 5.67 15.41
C GLN A 278 2.40 6.15 16.61
N ALA A 279 2.90 7.11 17.40
CA ALA A 279 2.18 7.68 18.53
C ALA A 279 0.89 8.39 18.10
N VAL A 280 0.91 9.13 16.98
CA VAL A 280 -0.30 9.76 16.43
C VAL A 280 -1.35 8.70 16.05
N ARG A 281 -0.91 7.63 15.37
CA ARG A 281 -1.79 6.51 14.97
C ARG A 281 -2.41 5.83 16.18
N ASP A 282 -1.62 5.52 17.19
CA ASP A 282 -2.12 4.84 18.40
C ASP A 282 -3.05 5.74 19.22
N ALA A 283 -2.72 7.02 19.36
CA ALA A 283 -3.57 7.99 20.04
C ALA A 283 -4.94 8.16 19.36
N ASN A 284 -4.99 8.12 18.03
CA ASN A 284 -6.23 8.28 17.29
C ASN A 284 -7.06 6.99 17.20
N ARG A 285 -6.42 5.81 17.22
CA ARG A 285 -7.12 4.50 17.33
C ARG A 285 -7.80 4.29 18.68
N ALA A 286 -7.32 4.96 19.73
CA ALA A 286 -7.85 4.84 21.09
C ALA A 286 -9.08 5.75 21.35
N ARG A 287 -9.42 6.65 20.41
CA ARG A 287 -10.58 7.55 20.47
C ARG A 287 -11.81 6.90 19.87
#